data_AF-A0A966DRL6-F1
#
_entry.id   AF-A0A966DRL6-F1
#
_cell.length_a   1.000
_cell.length_b   1.000
_cell.length_c   1.000
_cell.angle_alpha   90.00
_cell.angle_beta   90.00
_cell.angle_gamma   90.00
#
_symmetry.space_group_name_H-M   'P 1'
#
loop_
_entity.id
_entity.type
_entity.pdbx_description
1 polymer ?
#
loop_
_entity_poly.entity_id
_entity_poly.type
_entity_poly.pdbx_seq_one_letter_code
_entity_poly.pdbx_strand_id
1 'polypeptide(L)'
;MSEAESAVLTCMAYVDLNPVRAKMAESLEDSVYTSVYERVKAEKAKMQMFLAGDARNLHEDEREKVILATKSHKMHEKGRILTTEGTEITEEESKRADWLVSIDETLFFEYKLTVDEYLELVDLTGRRLAAGKKGQIDAK
;
A
#
# COMPACT_ATOMS: atom_id res chain seq x y z
N MET A 1 -5.67 7.12 -21.92
CA MET A 1 -6.75 7.14 -20.93
C MET A 1 -7.85 8.01 -21.50
N SER A 2 -9.12 7.61 -21.43
CA SER A 2 -10.20 8.51 -21.83
C SER A 2 -10.23 9.75 -20.92
N GLU A 3 -10.87 10.84 -21.36
CA GLU A 3 -11.02 12.03 -20.53
C GLU A 3 -11.81 11.73 -19.24
N ALA A 4 -12.85 10.89 -19.35
CA ALA A 4 -13.67 10.49 -18.21
C ALA A 4 -12.88 9.68 -17.18
N GLU A 5 -12.10 8.68 -17.62
CA GLU A 5 -11.22 7.91 -16.73
C GLU A 5 -10.18 8.82 -16.08
N SER A 6 -9.57 9.73 -16.84
CA SER A 6 -8.57 10.66 -16.31
C SER A 6 -9.17 11.57 -15.23
N ALA A 7 -10.41 12.02 -15.42
CA ALA A 7 -11.14 12.82 -14.43
C ALA A 7 -11.44 12.01 -13.16
N VAL A 8 -11.89 10.76 -13.29
CA VAL A 8 -12.13 9.86 -12.15
C VAL A 8 -10.84 9.61 -11.38
N LEU A 9 -9.75 9.26 -12.07
CA LEU A 9 -8.43 9.03 -11.47
C LEU A 9 -7.94 10.25 -10.69
N THR A 10 -8.09 11.43 -11.27
CA THR A 10 -7.73 12.70 -10.64
C THR A 10 -8.55 12.94 -9.38
N CYS A 11 -9.87 12.72 -9.43
CA CYS A 11 -10.75 12.86 -8.28
C CYS A 11 -10.39 11.87 -7.15
N MET A 12 -10.11 10.61 -7.49
CA MET A 12 -9.69 9.59 -6.52
C MET A 12 -8.40 10.00 -5.82
N ALA A 13 -7.34 10.34 -6.59
CA ALA A 13 -6.06 10.79 -6.04
C ALA A 13 -6.21 12.06 -5.20
N TYR A 14 -7.09 13.00 -5.62
CA TYR A 14 -7.37 14.21 -4.86
C TYR A 14 -7.97 13.89 -3.49
N VAL A 15 -8.98 13.02 -3.44
CA VAL A 15 -9.66 12.61 -2.19
C VAL A 15 -8.69 11.88 -1.26
N ASP A 16 -7.92 10.94 -1.79
CA ASP A 16 -6.98 10.15 -1.00
C ASP A 16 -5.81 10.99 -0.45
N LEU A 17 -5.47 12.11 -1.10
CA LEU A 17 -4.50 13.09 -0.58
C LEU A 17 -5.10 14.15 0.35
N ASN A 18 -6.41 14.18 0.59
CA ASN A 18 -7.03 15.24 1.40
C ASN A 18 -6.53 15.25 2.86
N PRO A 19 -6.40 14.11 3.58
CA PRO A 19 -5.86 14.13 4.94
C PRO A 19 -4.42 14.62 4.98
N VAL A 20 -3.60 14.24 4.00
CA VAL A 20 -2.22 14.73 3.88
C VAL A 20 -2.20 16.24 3.70
N ARG A 21 -2.96 16.77 2.74
CA ARG A 21 -3.12 18.23 2.50
C ARG A 21 -3.65 18.99 3.72
N ALA A 22 -4.53 18.36 4.50
CA ALA A 22 -5.07 18.92 5.73
C ALA A 22 -4.06 18.93 6.89
N LYS A 23 -2.91 18.24 6.77
CA LYS A 23 -1.98 17.89 7.86
C LYS A 23 -2.60 16.99 8.93
N MET A 24 -3.47 16.07 8.52
CA MET A 24 -3.99 15.00 9.36
C MET A 24 -3.20 13.69 9.20
N ALA A 25 -2.40 13.59 8.14
CA ALA A 25 -1.53 12.46 7.83
C ALA A 25 -0.21 12.98 7.22
N GLU A 26 0.90 12.29 7.45
CA GLU A 26 2.21 12.62 6.88
C GLU A 26 2.51 11.81 5.61
N SER A 27 1.90 10.63 5.51
CA SER A 27 2.04 9.70 4.39
C SER A 27 0.69 9.06 4.02
N LEU A 28 0.68 8.26 2.95
CA LEU A 28 -0.51 7.48 2.57
C LEU A 28 -0.82 6.41 3.63
N GLU A 29 0.21 5.87 4.26
CA GLU A 29 0.12 4.92 5.37
C GLU A 29 -0.59 5.48 6.61
N ASP A 30 -0.56 6.80 6.80
CA ASP A 30 -1.17 7.46 7.97
C ASP A 30 -2.57 8.01 7.66
N SER A 31 -3.02 7.91 6.40
CA SER A 31 -4.27 8.48 5.92
C SER A 31 -5.49 7.59 6.24
N VAL A 32 -5.67 7.23 7.51
CA VAL A 32 -6.58 6.16 8.00
C VAL A 32 -8.07 6.28 7.59
N TYR A 33 -8.51 7.42 7.07
CA TYR A 33 -9.89 7.68 6.63
C TYR A 33 -10.04 7.71 5.10
N THR A 34 -9.16 7.05 4.36
CA THR A 34 -9.13 7.11 2.88
C THR A 34 -9.00 5.73 2.26
N SER A 35 -9.37 5.63 0.98
CA SER A 35 -9.33 4.35 0.26
C SER A 35 -7.88 3.88 0.05
N VAL A 36 -6.96 4.82 -0.13
CA VAL A 36 -5.52 4.54 -0.27
C VAL A 36 -4.95 3.85 0.96
N TYR A 37 -5.40 4.18 2.17
CA TYR A 37 -4.93 3.52 3.39
C TYR A 37 -5.26 2.02 3.39
N GLU A 38 -6.52 1.69 3.10
CA GLU A 38 -6.99 0.30 3.04
C GLU A 38 -6.23 -0.50 1.97
N ARG A 39 -6.02 0.11 0.79
CA ARG A 39 -5.26 -0.50 -0.31
C ARG A 39 -3.79 -0.71 0.06
N VAL A 40 -3.13 0.27 0.68
CA VAL A 40 -1.73 0.15 1.12
C VAL A 40 -1.57 -0.97 2.15
N LYS A 41 -2.50 -1.08 3.11
CA LYS A 41 -2.47 -2.16 4.11
C LYS A 41 -2.67 -3.53 3.46
N ALA A 42 -3.64 -3.65 2.55
CA ALA A 42 -3.90 -4.89 1.82
C ALA A 42 -2.69 -5.32 0.96
N GLU A 43 -2.10 -4.41 0.17
CA GLU A 43 -0.93 -4.74 -0.66
C GLU A 43 0.31 -5.07 0.17
N LYS A 44 0.53 -4.39 1.29
CA LYS A 44 1.60 -4.76 2.24
C LYS A 44 1.39 -6.17 2.79
N ALA A 45 0.18 -6.52 3.20
CA ALA A 45 -0.13 -7.86 3.69
C ALA A 45 0.05 -8.92 2.59
N LYS A 46 -0.44 -8.67 1.36
CA LYS A 46 -0.24 -9.57 0.20
C LYS A 46 1.25 -9.78 -0.10
N MET A 47 2.03 -8.71 -0.17
CA MET A 47 3.48 -8.77 -0.40
C MET A 47 4.17 -9.60 0.68
N GLN A 48 3.83 -9.36 1.95
CA GLN A 48 4.43 -10.12 3.05
C GLN A 48 4.03 -11.60 3.02
N MET A 49 2.78 -11.94 2.68
CA MET A 49 2.33 -13.31 2.50
C MET A 49 3.00 -14.00 1.31
N PHE A 50 3.24 -13.28 0.22
CA PHE A 50 3.97 -13.78 -0.95
C PHE A 50 5.41 -14.11 -0.58
N LEU A 51 6.15 -13.15 0.02
CA LEU A 51 7.53 -13.34 0.47
C LEU A 51 7.65 -14.46 1.50
N ALA A 52 6.68 -14.59 2.38
CA ALA A 52 6.56 -15.68 3.33
C ALA A 52 6.34 -17.05 2.68
N GLY A 53 5.47 -17.11 1.67
CA GLY A 53 5.23 -18.30 0.87
C GLY A 53 6.48 -18.76 0.15
N ASP A 54 7.21 -17.81 -0.43
CA ASP A 54 8.46 -18.08 -1.13
C ASP A 54 9.58 -18.53 -0.16
N ALA A 55 9.69 -17.86 1.00
CA ALA A 55 10.60 -18.26 2.06
C ALA A 55 10.35 -19.70 2.57
N ARG A 56 9.11 -20.22 2.49
CA ARG A 56 8.83 -21.62 2.84
C ARG A 56 9.47 -22.64 1.90
N ASN A 57 9.97 -22.23 0.74
CA ASN A 57 10.64 -23.07 -0.24
C ASN A 57 12.17 -22.88 -0.27
N LEU A 58 12.71 -21.90 0.47
CA LEU A 58 14.14 -21.58 0.49
C LEU A 58 14.91 -22.47 1.48
N HIS A 59 16.23 -22.54 1.28
CA HIS A 59 17.15 -23.19 2.20
C HIS A 59 17.35 -22.34 3.47
N GLU A 60 17.66 -22.95 4.63
CA GLU A 60 17.64 -22.30 5.96
C GLU A 60 18.43 -20.96 6.01
N ASP A 61 19.57 -20.92 5.34
CA ASP A 61 20.49 -19.78 5.23
C ASP A 61 20.00 -18.65 4.31
N GLU A 62 19.11 -18.95 3.38
CA GLU A 62 18.44 -17.99 2.50
C GLU A 62 17.15 -17.45 3.12
N ARG A 63 16.46 -18.27 3.92
CA ARG A 63 15.30 -17.85 4.70
C ARG A 63 15.63 -16.72 5.65
N GLU A 64 16.74 -16.84 6.37
CA GLU A 64 17.19 -15.78 7.28
C GLU A 64 17.44 -14.46 6.56
N LYS A 65 17.88 -14.50 5.29
CA LYS A 65 18.10 -13.31 4.45
C LYS A 65 16.81 -12.70 3.93
N VAL A 66 15.83 -13.50 3.52
CA VAL A 66 14.49 -12.99 3.14
C VAL A 66 13.78 -12.41 4.36
N ILE A 67 13.83 -13.10 5.50
CA ILE A 67 13.29 -12.59 6.77
C ILE A 67 14.03 -11.31 7.19
N LEU A 68 15.36 -11.22 7.01
CA LEU A 68 16.20 -10.01 7.24
C LEU A 68 15.96 -8.87 6.24
N ALA A 69 15.69 -9.15 4.97
CA ALA A 69 15.24 -8.16 4.00
C ALA A 69 13.84 -7.64 4.34
N THR A 70 13.06 -8.48 5.05
CA THR A 70 11.76 -8.11 5.63
C THR A 70 11.91 -7.48 7.03
N LYS A 71 13.09 -7.55 7.70
CA LYS A 71 13.41 -6.94 9.02
C LYS A 71 13.40 -5.41 8.90
N SER A 72 12.26 -4.77 8.87
CA SER A 72 11.41 -4.54 10.05
C SER A 72 10.83 -5.77 10.82
N HIS A 73 10.40 -6.86 10.21
CA HIS A 73 9.46 -7.83 10.80
C HIS A 73 10.17 -9.02 11.49
N LYS A 74 9.93 -9.26 12.80
CA LYS A 74 10.47 -10.40 13.57
C LYS A 74 9.48 -11.57 13.58
N MET A 75 9.96 -12.77 13.25
CA MET A 75 9.24 -14.03 13.48
C MET A 75 9.25 -14.37 14.99
N HIS A 76 8.11 -14.77 15.55
CA HIS A 76 8.08 -15.42 16.87
C HIS A 76 7.34 -16.77 16.80
N GLU A 77 7.72 -17.62 17.75
CA GLU A 77 7.33 -19.01 17.98
C GLU A 77 5.87 -19.36 17.61
N LYS A 78 5.69 -20.48 16.88
CA LYS A 78 4.46 -21.03 16.25
C LYS A 78 4.19 -20.72 14.76
N GLY A 79 5.24 -20.49 13.96
CA GLY A 79 5.09 -20.49 12.49
C GLY A 79 4.20 -19.38 11.91
N ARG A 80 3.98 -18.31 12.69
CA ARG A 80 3.23 -17.13 12.27
C ARG A 80 4.18 -15.98 11.96
N ILE A 81 3.79 -15.18 10.99
CA ILE A 81 4.59 -14.06 10.51
C ILE A 81 3.97 -12.81 11.11
N LEU A 82 4.77 -12.11 11.90
CA LEU A 82 4.36 -10.94 12.66
C LEU A 82 5.00 -9.70 12.05
N THR A 83 4.33 -8.56 12.15
CA THR A 83 4.93 -7.27 11.84
C THR A 83 5.95 -6.81 12.88
N THR A 84 6.70 -5.74 12.58
CA THR A 84 7.51 -5.00 13.58
C THR A 84 6.77 -4.73 14.87
N GLU A 85 5.48 -4.48 14.75
CA GLU A 85 4.59 -4.06 15.83
C GLU A 85 3.93 -5.27 16.52
N GLY A 86 4.27 -6.49 16.11
CA GLY A 86 3.68 -7.72 16.65
C GLY A 86 2.29 -8.03 16.10
N THR A 87 1.83 -7.33 15.07
CA THR A 87 0.54 -7.61 14.42
C THR A 87 0.67 -8.86 13.56
N GLU A 88 -0.21 -9.85 13.76
CA GLU A 88 -0.26 -11.02 12.89
C GLU A 88 -0.60 -10.60 11.47
N ILE A 89 0.15 -11.10 10.50
CA ILE A 89 -0.17 -10.94 9.08
C ILE A 89 -1.31 -11.91 8.81
N THR A 90 -2.54 -11.39 8.77
CA THR A 90 -3.74 -12.20 8.56
C THR A 90 -4.16 -12.14 7.11
N GLU A 91 -4.76 -13.25 6.65
CA GLU A 91 -5.47 -13.29 5.37
C GLU A 91 -6.57 -12.21 5.32
N GLU A 92 -7.17 -11.87 6.47
CA GLU A 92 -8.13 -10.78 6.60
C GLU A 92 -7.53 -9.42 6.22
N GLU A 93 -6.30 -9.12 6.66
CA GLU A 93 -5.65 -7.85 6.33
C GLU A 93 -5.30 -7.76 4.83
N SER A 94 -4.99 -8.89 4.17
CA SER A 94 -4.78 -8.92 2.71
C SER A 94 -6.05 -8.64 1.90
N LYS A 95 -7.22 -8.89 2.50
CA LYS A 95 -8.57 -8.72 1.91
C LYS A 95 -9.24 -7.44 2.37
N ARG A 96 -8.56 -6.62 3.16
CA ARG A 96 -9.10 -5.42 3.79
C ARG A 96 -9.63 -4.40 2.79
N ALA A 97 -9.07 -4.38 1.59
CA ALA A 97 -9.49 -3.48 0.50
C ALA A 97 -10.58 -4.08 -0.41
N ASP A 98 -11.03 -5.33 -0.22
CA ASP A 98 -11.91 -6.04 -1.15
C ASP A 98 -13.31 -5.42 -1.26
N TRP A 99 -13.73 -4.65 -0.25
CA TRP A 99 -15.00 -3.92 -0.27
C TRP A 99 -14.95 -2.63 -1.09
N LEU A 100 -13.75 -2.18 -1.48
CA LEU A 100 -13.58 -1.04 -2.36
C LEU A 100 -13.78 -1.46 -3.82
N VAL A 101 -14.19 -0.49 -4.64
CA VAL A 101 -14.26 -0.70 -6.09
C VAL A 101 -12.91 -1.12 -6.65
N SER A 102 -12.91 -2.15 -7.50
CA SER A 102 -11.71 -2.62 -8.20
C SER A 102 -11.24 -1.54 -9.20
N ILE A 103 -9.96 -1.21 -9.13
CA ILE A 103 -9.34 -0.19 -10.00
C ILE A 103 -9.15 -0.77 -11.40
N ASP A 104 -8.64 -1.99 -11.47
CA ASP A 104 -8.25 -2.69 -12.69
C ASP A 104 -9.43 -3.20 -13.51
N GLU A 105 -10.41 -3.84 -12.86
CA GLU A 105 -11.52 -4.50 -13.57
C GLU A 105 -12.71 -3.58 -13.82
N THR A 106 -12.95 -2.60 -12.93
CA THR A 106 -14.18 -1.78 -12.98
C THR A 106 -13.93 -0.36 -13.49
N LEU A 107 -12.92 0.33 -12.97
CA LEU A 107 -12.75 1.77 -13.22
C LEU A 107 -11.86 2.08 -14.42
N PHE A 108 -10.89 1.22 -14.70
CA PHE A 108 -9.86 1.46 -15.73
C PHE A 108 -9.63 0.25 -16.62
N PHE A 109 -10.68 -0.53 -16.91
CA PHE A 109 -10.62 -1.78 -17.68
C PHE A 109 -9.87 -1.66 -19.01
N GLU A 110 -10.02 -0.54 -19.72
CA GLU A 110 -9.35 -0.30 -21.01
C GLU A 110 -7.84 -0.09 -20.83
N TYR A 111 -7.42 0.51 -19.71
CA TYR A 111 -6.03 0.86 -19.41
C TYR A 111 -5.32 -0.12 -18.49
N LYS A 112 -6.06 -1.04 -17.87
CA LYS A 112 -5.57 -2.05 -16.92
C LYS A 112 -4.70 -1.43 -15.82
N LEU A 113 -5.09 -0.26 -15.32
CA LEU A 113 -4.38 0.39 -14.22
C LEU A 113 -4.44 -0.51 -13.00
N THR A 114 -3.28 -0.93 -12.51
CA THR A 114 -3.16 -1.78 -11.33
C THR A 114 -3.29 -0.97 -10.04
N VAL A 115 -3.56 -1.65 -8.92
CA VAL A 115 -3.54 -1.02 -7.60
C VAL A 115 -2.15 -0.43 -7.31
N ASP A 116 -1.07 -1.13 -7.64
CA ASP A 116 0.30 -0.65 -7.40
C ASP A 116 0.61 0.63 -8.19
N GLU A 117 0.26 0.68 -9.48
CA GLU A 117 0.43 1.88 -10.30
C GLU A 117 -0.41 3.05 -9.78
N TYR A 118 -1.62 2.78 -9.28
CA TYR A 118 -2.43 3.79 -8.62
C TYR A 118 -1.76 4.31 -7.33
N LEU A 119 -1.27 3.42 -6.46
CA LEU A 119 -0.58 3.80 -5.23
C LEU A 119 0.67 4.63 -5.52
N GLU A 120 1.46 4.24 -6.52
CA GLU A 120 2.63 4.99 -6.96
C GLU A 120 2.24 6.38 -7.49
N LEU A 121 1.19 6.47 -8.32
CA LEU A 121 0.68 7.74 -8.82
C LEU A 121 0.28 8.69 -7.68
N VAL A 122 -0.45 8.19 -6.69
CA VAL A 122 -0.91 8.99 -5.54
C VAL A 122 0.27 9.45 -4.69
N ASP A 123 1.24 8.58 -4.40
CA ASP A 123 2.43 8.90 -3.62
C ASP A 123 3.30 9.95 -4.34
N LEU A 124 3.57 9.75 -5.64
CA LEU A 124 4.27 10.73 -6.47
C LEU A 124 3.55 12.08 -6.50
N THR A 125 2.22 12.07 -6.57
CA THR A 125 1.42 13.29 -6.56
C THR A 125 1.50 14.02 -5.22
N GLY A 126 1.48 13.28 -4.10
CA GLY A 126 1.66 13.85 -2.76
C GLY A 126 3.06 14.43 -2.53
N ARG A 127 4.10 13.81 -3.11
CA ARG A 127 5.49 14.30 -3.06
C ARG A 127 5.76 15.50 -3.96
N ARG A 128 5.10 15.57 -5.12
CA ARG A 128 5.25 16.66 -6.09
C ARG A 128 4.56 17.97 -5.66
N LEU A 129 3.88 18.00 -4.51
CA LEU A 129 3.45 19.26 -3.91
C LEU A 129 4.66 20.17 -3.68
N ALA A 130 4.52 21.45 -4.03
CA ALA A 130 5.64 22.39 -3.96
C ALA A 130 6.25 22.45 -2.55
N ALA A 131 7.59 22.45 -2.49
CA ALA A 131 8.34 22.49 -1.24
C ALA A 131 7.80 23.55 -0.26
N GLY A 132 7.46 23.13 0.96
CA GLY A 132 6.96 24.02 2.01
C GLY A 132 5.45 24.33 1.93
N LYS A 133 4.71 23.71 1.01
CA LYS A 133 3.24 23.73 1.06
C LYS A 133 2.75 22.87 2.22
N LYS A 134 1.64 23.31 2.82
CA LYS A 134 0.97 22.56 3.89
C LYS A 134 0.56 21.17 3.35
N GLY A 135 0.99 20.10 4.03
CA GLY A 135 0.60 18.74 3.69
C GLY A 135 1.33 18.17 2.47
N GLN A 136 2.63 18.39 2.38
CA GLN A 136 3.52 17.72 1.43
C GLN A 136 4.00 16.40 2.04
N ILE A 137 4.20 15.36 1.22
CA ILE A 137 4.88 14.14 1.62
C ILE A 137 6.39 14.33 1.41
N ASP A 138 7.19 14.10 2.45
CA ASP A 138 8.65 14.22 2.39
C ASP A 138 9.27 13.15 1.49
N ALA A 139 10.36 13.47 0.80
CA ALA A 139 11.12 12.53 -0.03
C ALA A 139 11.66 11.36 0.81
N LYS A 140 11.62 10.14 0.25
CA LYS A 140 12.18 8.91 0.85
C LYS A 140 13.69 8.86 0.64
#